data_AF-A0A5K1FM44-F1
#
_entry.id   AF-A0A5K1FM44-F1
#
_cell.length_a   1.000
_cell.length_b   1.000
_cell.length_c   1.000
_cell.angle_alpha   90.00
_cell.angle_beta   90.00
_cell.angle_gamma   90.00
#
_symmetry.space_group_name_H-M   'P 1'
#
loop_
_entity.id
_entity.type
_entity.pdbx_description
1 polymer ?
#
loop_
_entity_poly.entity_id
_entity_poly.type
_entity_poly.pdbx_seq_one_letter_code
_entity_poly.pdbx_strand_id
1 'polypeptide(L)' 'MSYSGAKGNASQVHQLVGMRGLMSDPQGQIIDLPIQNNLHEGLSLTEYTISCYGAYKGVVDTI' A
#
# COMPACT_ATOMS: atom_id res chain seq x y z
N MET A 1 -19.86 -5.15 -1.17
CA MET A 1 -18.86 -6.20 -1.48
C MET A 1 -18.06 -6.61 -0.25
N SER A 2 -17.47 -5.67 0.51
CA SER A 2 -16.72 -6.00 1.74
C SER A 2 -17.62 -6.53 2.87
N TYR A 3 -18.75 -5.88 3.16
CA TYR A 3 -19.67 -6.29 4.24
C TYR A 3 -20.43 -7.59 3.96
N SER A 4 -20.58 -7.97 2.69
CA SER A 4 -21.27 -9.20 2.29
C SER A 4 -20.35 -10.43 2.24
N GLY A 5 -19.06 -10.28 2.59
CA GLY A 5 -18.08 -11.37 2.60
C GLY A 5 -17.66 -11.91 1.23
N ALA A 6 -18.12 -11.29 0.13
CA ALA A 6 -17.90 -11.82 -1.21
C ALA A 6 -16.45 -11.58 -1.69
N LYS A 7 -15.92 -10.36 -1.49
CA LYS A 7 -14.55 -9.97 -1.85
C LYS A 7 -14.24 -8.59 -1.23
N GLY A 8 -13.01 -8.41 -0.74
CA GLY A 8 -12.52 -7.16 -0.19
C GLY A 8 -12.51 -7.11 1.33
N ASN A 9 -11.43 -6.59 1.93
CA ASN A 9 -11.30 -6.35 3.38
C ASN A 9 -11.29 -4.83 3.67
N ALA A 10 -11.66 -4.43 4.89
CA ALA A 10 -11.59 -3.04 5.37
C ALA A 10 -10.21 -2.40 5.15
N SER A 11 -9.11 -3.15 5.33
CA SER A 11 -7.76 -2.66 5.04
C SER A 11 -7.56 -2.32 3.55
N GLN A 12 -8.11 -3.12 2.63
CA GLN A 12 -8.04 -2.83 1.19
C GLN A 12 -8.91 -1.63 0.81
N VAL A 13 -10.08 -1.48 1.44
CA VAL A 13 -10.92 -0.29 1.27
C VAL A 13 -10.22 0.96 1.81
N HIS A 14 -9.50 0.85 2.92
CA HIS A 14 -8.70 1.95 3.46
C HIS A 14 -7.60 2.38 2.48
N GLN A 15 -6.95 1.47 1.77
CA GLN A 15 -5.94 1.86 0.75
C GLN A 15 -6.56 2.57 -0.48
N LEU A 16 -7.86 2.37 -0.73
CA LEU A 16 -8.56 3.02 -1.83
C LEU A 16 -8.95 4.47 -1.51
N VAL A 17 -9.44 4.72 -0.29
CA VAL A 17 -10.08 6.00 0.07
C VAL A 17 -9.35 6.73 1.22
N GLY A 18 -8.55 6.02 2.00
CA GLY A 18 -7.76 6.56 3.10
C GLY A 18 -6.27 6.60 2.78
N MET A 19 -5.52 7.30 3.64
CA MET A 19 -4.07 7.39 3.58
C MET A 19 -3.44 5.98 3.57
N ARG A 20 -2.53 5.69 2.63
CA ARG A 20 -1.87 4.37 2.58
C ARG A 20 -0.90 4.13 3.74
N GLY A 21 -0.36 5.20 4.33
CA GLY A 21 0.46 5.15 5.54
C GLY A 21 1.94 4.89 5.25
N LEU A 22 2.64 4.34 6.25
CA LEU A 22 4.07 4.07 6.18
C LEU A 22 4.34 2.77 5.40
N MET A 23 5.45 2.75 4.66
CA MET A 23 5.91 1.59 3.91
C MET A 23 7.30 1.17 4.36
N SER A 24 7.64 -0.08 4.09
CA SER A 24 8.97 -0.62 4.36
C SER A 24 9.85 -0.53 3.12
N ASP A 25 11.11 -0.21 3.33
CA ASP A 25 12.19 -0.33 2.34
C ASP A 25 12.46 -1.82 2.04
N PRO A 26 13.18 -2.20 0.96
CA PRO A 26 13.51 -3.60 0.67
C PRO A 26 14.24 -4.31 1.82
N GLN A 27 15.03 -3.57 2.60
CA GLN A 27 15.74 -4.04 3.79
C GLN A 27 14.81 -4.25 5.00
N GLY A 28 13.52 -3.92 4.89
CA GLY A 28 12.53 -4.07 5.95
C GLY A 28 12.49 -2.94 6.98
N GLN A 29 13.26 -1.87 6.77
CA GLN A 29 13.19 -0.67 7.60
C GLN A 29 11.95 0.16 7.26
N ILE A 30 11.31 0.77 8.26
CA ILE A 30 10.16 1.65 8.03
C ILE A 30 10.69 2.98 7.49
N ILE A 31 10.11 3.44 6.39
CA ILE A 31 10.43 4.73 5.79
C ILE A 31 9.60 5.80 6.53
N ASP A 32 10.27 6.79 7.12
CA ASP A 32 9.63 7.87 7.91
C ASP A 32 8.77 8.85 7.07
N LEU A 33 8.74 8.66 5.74
CA LEU A 33 7.88 9.41 4.83
C LEU A 33 6.56 8.63 4.61
N PRO A 34 5.44 9.05 5.21
CA PRO A 34 4.16 8.40 4.95
C PRO A 34 3.64 8.72 3.55
N ILE A 35 2.99 7.73 2.92
CA ILE A 35 2.21 7.94 1.71
C ILE A 35 0.88 8.56 2.12
N GLN A 36 0.69 9.84 1.79
CA GLN A 36 -0.47 10.62 2.20
C GLN A 36 -1.66 10.35 1.29
N ASN A 37 -1.39 10.22 -0.01
CA ASN A 37 -2.42 10.03 -1.02
C ASN A 37 -2.94 8.58 -1.04
N ASN A 38 -4.15 8.42 -1.57
CA ASN A 38 -4.81 7.13 -1.73
C ASN A 38 -4.83 6.70 -3.21
N LEU A 39 -5.28 5.46 -3.48
CA LEU A 39 -5.32 4.96 -4.86
C LEU A 39 -6.40 5.64 -5.73
N HIS A 40 -7.39 6.30 -5.12
CA HIS A 40 -8.43 7.03 -5.84
C HIS A 40 -7.95 8.42 -6.31
N GLU A 41 -7.18 9.12 -5.49
CA GLU A 41 -6.60 10.45 -5.76
C GLU A 41 -5.33 10.34 -6.61
N GLY A 42 -4.64 9.20 -6.54
CA GLY A 42 -3.40 8.95 -7.27
C GLY A 42 -2.16 9.27 -6.45
N LEU A 43 -1.08 8.56 -6.74
CA LEU A 43 0.18 8.65 -6.01
C LEU A 43 1.15 9.55 -6.76
N SER A 44 1.89 10.38 -6.02
CA SER A 44 3.05 11.07 -6.58
C SER A 44 4.15 10.07 -6.95
N LEU A 45 5.11 10.49 -7.78
CA LEU A 45 6.20 9.62 -8.25
C LEU A 45 6.98 8.98 -7.08
N THR A 46 7.25 9.76 -6.03
CA THR A 46 7.96 9.30 -4.83
C THR A 46 7.14 8.28 -4.04
N GLU A 47 5.86 8.56 -3.79
CA GLU A 47 4.94 7.64 -3.11
C GLU A 47 4.75 6.33 -3.87
N TYR A 48 4.64 6.41 -5.20
CA TYR A 48 4.52 5.22 -6.05
C TYR A 48 5.79 4.37 -5.98
N THR A 49 6.98 4.99 -6.07
CA THR A 49 8.26 4.29 -5.97
C THR A 49 8.42 3.59 -4.62
N ILE A 50 8.08 4.27 -3.53
CA ILE A 50 8.09 3.71 -2.18
C ILE A 50 7.12 2.51 -2.07
N SER A 51 5.92 2.64 -2.64
CA SER A 51 4.94 1.54 -2.67
C SER A 51 5.44 0.30 -3.45
N CYS A 52 6.35 0.46 -4.40
CA CYS A 52 6.87 -0.65 -5.19
C CYS A 52 7.80 -1.56 -4.39
N TYR A 53 8.55 -1.03 -3.43
CA TYR A 53 9.49 -1.84 -2.63
C TYR A 53 8.78 -2.96 -1.87
N GLY A 54 7.71 -2.62 -1.16
CA GLY A 54 6.90 -3.62 -0.44
C GLY A 54 6.20 -4.61 -1.38
N ALA A 55 5.67 -4.12 -2.50
CA ALA A 55 4.99 -4.98 -3.48
C ALA A 55 5.96 -6.00 -4.11
N TYR A 56 7.15 -5.54 -4.53
CA TYR A 56 8.18 -6.40 -5.10
C TYR A 56 8.62 -7.48 -4.10
N LYS A 57 8.90 -7.09 -2.86
CA LYS A 57 9.27 -8.05 -1.80
C LYS A 57 8.18 -9.08 -1.55
N GLY A 58 6.91 -8.66 -1.45
CA GLY A 58 5.80 -9.59 -1.27
C GLY A 58 5.65 -10.59 -2.42
N VAL A 59 5.88 -10.16 -3.67
CA VAL A 59 5.89 -11.06 -4.83
C VAL A 59 7.05 -12.06 -4.73
N VAL A 60 8.26 -11.58 -4.44
CA VAL A 60 9.46 -12.42 -4.29
C VAL A 60 9.34 -13.42 -3.14
N ASP A 61 8.74 -13.04 -2.02
CA ASP A 61 8.56 -13.91 -0.87
C ASP A 61 7.47 -14.98 -1.10
N THR A 62 6.64 -14.81 -2.13
CA THR A 62 5.53 -15.74 -2.47
C THR A 62 5.90 -16.73 -3.58
N ILE A 63 6.96 -16.49 -4.35
CA ILE A 63 7.51 -17.40 -5.38
C ILE A 63 8.54 -18.36 -4.78
#